data_AF-A0A1N6DSA5-F1
#
_entry.id   AF-A0A1N6DSA5-F1
#
_cell.length_a   1.000
_cell.length_b   1.000
_cell.length_c   1.000
_cell.angle_alpha   90.00
_cell.angle_beta   90.00
_cell.angle_gamma   90.00
#
_symmetry.space_group_name_H-M   'P 1'
#
loop_
_entity.id
_entity.type
_entity.pdbx_description
1 polymer ?
#
loop_
_entity_poly.entity_id
_entity_poly.type
_entity_poly.pdbx_seq_one_letter_code
_entity_poly.pdbx_strand_id
1 'polypeptide(L)'
;MENKPLKSVKRLRVIGLLEGISFLVLLFIAMPLKYFADEPWLTRQVGMAHGVLFVLYVILVIEVKLAMDWSIKKMLIALGASVIPFGTFYINNKFISRK
;
A
#
# COMPACT_ATOMS: atom_id res chain seq x y z
N MET A 1 -12.09 26.37 1.54
CA MET A 1 -11.70 25.09 0.93
C MET A 1 -10.30 24.76 1.42
N GLU A 2 -10.12 24.17 2.61
CA GLU A 2 -8.80 24.22 3.26
C GLU A 2 -8.56 23.05 4.22
N ASN A 3 -8.61 21.81 3.72
CA ASN A 3 -8.26 20.60 4.48
C ASN A 3 -7.65 19.48 3.60
N LYS A 4 -7.31 19.78 2.34
CA LYS A 4 -6.82 18.81 1.34
C LYS A 4 -5.62 17.97 1.82
N PRO A 5 -4.50 18.56 2.29
CA PRO A 5 -3.28 17.79 2.56
C PRO A 5 -3.47 16.77 3.69
N LEU A 6 -4.15 17.13 4.77
CA LEU A 6 -4.40 16.22 5.90
C LEU A 6 -5.32 15.05 5.51
N LYS A 7 -6.32 15.29 4.64
CA LYS A 7 -7.24 14.25 4.20
C LYS A 7 -6.55 13.25 3.25
N SER A 8 -5.75 13.72 2.31
CA SER A 8 -5.02 12.86 1.36
C SER A 8 -3.98 11.98 2.07
N VAL A 9 -3.29 12.52 3.07
CA VAL A 9 -2.33 11.77 3.90
C VAL A 9 -3.02 10.69 4.75
N LYS A 10 -4.19 10.99 5.35
CA LYS A 10 -5.00 10.00 6.07
C LYS A 10 -5.48 8.88 5.14
N ARG A 11 -5.91 9.21 3.91
CA ARG A 11 -6.30 8.20 2.91
C ARG A 11 -5.12 7.32 2.51
N LEU A 12 -3.96 7.92 2.24
CA LEU A 12 -2.73 7.19 1.92
C LEU A 12 -2.33 6.23 3.06
N ARG A 13 -2.46 6.66 4.32
CA ARG A 13 -2.24 5.80 5.50
C ARG A 13 -3.12 4.56 5.48
N VAL A 14 -4.43 4.76 5.31
CA VAL A 14 -5.40 3.66 5.37
C VAL A 14 -5.20 2.70 4.21
N ILE A 15 -5.07 3.23 2.98
CA ILE A 15 -4.87 2.40 1.79
C ILE A 15 -3.52 1.69 1.83
N GLY A 16 -2.44 2.36 2.25
CA GLY A 16 -1.13 1.73 2.38
C GLY A 16 -1.09 0.62 3.44
N LEU A 17 -1.86 0.76 4.52
CA LEU A 17 -2.01 -0.31 5.53
C LEU A 17 -2.82 -1.49 4.98
N LEU A 18 -3.94 -1.23 4.29
CA LEU A 18 -4.75 -2.26 3.66
C LEU A 18 -3.97 -3.00 2.57
N GLU A 19 -3.23 -2.27 1.75
CA GLU A 19 -2.35 -2.81 0.71
C GLU A 19 -1.29 -3.72 1.34
N GLY A 20 -0.58 -3.25 2.38
CA GLY A 20 0.42 -4.05 3.08
C GLY A 20 -0.17 -5.30 3.72
N ILE A 21 -1.33 -5.21 4.38
CA ILE A 21 -2.02 -6.37 4.94
C ILE A 21 -2.44 -7.35 3.83
N SER A 22 -3.02 -6.86 2.74
CA SER A 22 -3.44 -7.70 1.61
C SER A 22 -2.25 -8.43 0.97
N PHE A 23 -1.07 -7.81 0.94
CA PHE A 23 0.14 -8.44 0.44
C PHE A 23 0.64 -9.54 1.38
N LEU A 24 0.61 -9.30 2.70
CA LEU A 24 0.95 -10.33 3.69
C LEU A 24 -0.01 -11.52 3.64
N VAL A 25 -1.31 -11.27 3.49
CA VAL A 25 -2.31 -12.34 3.32
C VAL A 25 -2.05 -13.12 2.03
N LEU A 26 -1.71 -12.43 0.93
CA LEU A 26 -1.37 -13.07 -0.33
C LEU A 26 -0.15 -13.99 -0.18
N LEU A 27 0.92 -13.50 0.48
CA LEU A 27 2.18 -14.23 0.64
C LEU A 27 2.10 -15.38 1.65
N PHE A 28 1.48 -15.18 2.81
CA PHE A 28 1.52 -16.14 3.92
C PHE A 28 0.28 -17.04 4.01
N ILE A 29 -0.80 -16.71 3.32
CA ILE A 29 -2.04 -17.52 3.34
C ILE A 29 -2.35 -18.03 1.95
N ALA A 30 -2.53 -17.13 0.98
CA ALA A 30 -3.03 -17.52 -0.34
C ALA A 30 -2.00 -18.33 -1.16
N MET A 31 -0.71 -17.98 -1.07
CA MET A 31 0.34 -18.72 -1.77
C MET A 31 0.58 -20.11 -1.16
N PRO A 32 0.71 -20.28 0.18
CA PRO A 32 0.77 -21.61 0.79
C PRO A 32 -0.46 -22.46 0.45
N LEU A 33 -1.68 -21.90 0.55
CA LEU A 33 -2.89 -22.65 0.21
C LEU A 33 -2.87 -23.15 -1.24
N LYS A 34 -2.45 -22.30 -2.18
CA LYS A 34 -2.31 -22.67 -3.59
C LYS A 34 -1.33 -23.83 -3.82
N TYR A 35 -0.20 -23.86 -3.11
CA TYR A 35 0.83 -24.88 -3.33
C TYR A 35 0.62 -26.15 -2.49
N PHE A 36 0.05 -26.06 -1.30
CA PHE A 36 -0.15 -27.20 -0.41
C PHE A 36 -1.51 -27.89 -0.58
N ALA A 37 -2.53 -27.16 -1.03
CA ALA A 37 -3.90 -27.67 -1.18
C ALA A 37 -4.42 -27.60 -2.63
N ASP A 38 -3.57 -27.22 -3.60
CA ASP A 38 -3.92 -27.03 -5.02
C ASP A 38 -5.19 -26.18 -5.25
N GLU A 39 -5.44 -25.24 -4.33
CA GLU A 39 -6.63 -24.38 -4.31
C GLU A 39 -6.22 -22.95 -4.69
N PRO A 40 -6.38 -22.53 -5.96
CA PRO A 40 -5.95 -21.21 -6.42
C PRO A 40 -7.01 -20.11 -6.26
N TRP A 41 -8.24 -20.42 -5.82
CA TRP A 41 -9.32 -19.44 -5.72
C TRP A 41 -8.94 -18.29 -4.79
N LEU A 42 -8.38 -18.59 -3.61
CA LEU A 42 -8.00 -17.53 -2.67
C LEU A 42 -6.88 -16.63 -3.24
N THR A 43 -5.91 -17.20 -3.96
CA THR A 43 -4.87 -16.40 -4.63
C THR A 43 -5.44 -15.48 -5.68
N ARG A 44 -6.44 -15.92 -6.46
CA ARG A 44 -7.11 -15.05 -7.44
C ARG A 44 -7.84 -13.91 -6.76
N GLN A 45 -8.65 -14.20 -5.75
CA GLN A 45 -9.47 -13.17 -5.10
C GLN A 45 -8.62 -12.16 -4.33
N VAL A 46 -7.69 -12.65 -3.49
CA VAL A 46 -6.80 -11.77 -2.72
C VAL A 46 -5.83 -11.05 -3.66
N GLY A 47 -5.34 -11.72 -4.71
CA GLY A 47 -4.46 -11.11 -5.70
C GLY A 47 -5.13 -9.96 -6.46
N MET A 48 -6.39 -10.11 -6.87
CA MET A 48 -7.17 -9.04 -7.49
C MET A 48 -7.42 -7.89 -6.51
N ALA A 49 -7.83 -8.19 -5.28
CA ALA A 49 -8.07 -7.17 -4.25
C ALA A 49 -6.78 -6.37 -3.95
N HIS A 50 -5.64 -7.07 -3.80
CA HIS A 50 -4.33 -6.47 -3.60
C HIS A 50 -3.93 -5.60 -4.80
N GLY A 51 -4.11 -6.07 -6.03
CA GLY A 51 -3.81 -5.30 -7.25
C GLY A 51 -4.59 -3.98 -7.32
N VAL A 52 -5.88 -4.00 -6.97
CA VAL A 52 -6.71 -2.78 -6.90
C VAL A 52 -6.19 -1.83 -5.82
N LEU A 53 -5.87 -2.35 -4.63
CA LEU A 53 -5.30 -1.56 -3.54
C LEU A 53 -3.95 -0.95 -3.91
N PHE A 54 -3.10 -1.68 -4.63
CA PHE A 54 -1.81 -1.20 -5.11
C PHE A 54 -1.98 -0.02 -6.08
N VAL A 55 -2.87 -0.11 -7.07
CA VAL A 55 -3.15 1.00 -7.99
C VAL A 55 -3.69 2.22 -7.23
N LEU A 56 -4.61 2.02 -6.28
CA LEU A 56 -5.10 3.10 -5.42
C LEU A 56 -3.98 3.74 -4.58
N TYR A 57 -3.06 2.93 -4.06
CA TYR A 57 -1.90 3.41 -3.31
C TYR A 57 -1.01 4.30 -4.19
N VAL A 58 -0.68 3.86 -5.41
CA VAL A 58 0.14 4.63 -6.37
C VAL A 58 -0.49 6.00 -6.66
N ILE A 59 -1.79 6.04 -6.93
CA ILE A 59 -2.53 7.29 -7.19
C ILE A 59 -2.42 8.22 -5.97
N LEU A 60 -2.63 7.71 -4.76
CA LEU A 60 -2.57 8.49 -3.53
C LEU A 60 -1.15 8.99 -3.22
N VAL A 61 -0.11 8.21 -3.53
CA VAL A 61 1.30 8.65 -3.38
C VAL A 61 1.57 9.83 -4.31
N ILE A 62 1.09 9.80 -5.55
CA ILE A 62 1.23 10.92 -6.50
C ILE A 62 0.44 12.14 -6.01
N GLU A 63 -0.79 11.95 -5.54
CA GLU A 63 -1.63 13.02 -4.98
C GLU A 63 -0.93 13.71 -3.78
N VAL A 64 -0.40 12.92 -2.84
CA VAL A 64 0.34 13.43 -1.67
C VAL A 64 1.64 14.09 -2.07
N LYS A 65 2.35 13.56 -3.08
CA LYS A 65 3.56 14.20 -3.61
C LYS A 65 3.27 15.61 -4.10
N LEU A 66 2.21 15.80 -4.87
CA LEU A 66 1.81 17.11 -5.37
C LEU A 66 1.29 18.04 -4.26
N ALA A 67 0.57 17.48 -3.26
CA ALA A 67 -0.03 18.27 -2.19
C ALA A 67 0.96 18.69 -1.08
N MET A 68 2.01 17.90 -0.83
CA MET A 68 3.00 18.14 0.23
C MET A 68 4.42 18.42 -0.30
N ASP A 69 4.55 18.64 -1.61
CA ASP A 69 5.81 18.88 -2.31
C ASP A 69 6.90 17.84 -1.93
N TRP A 70 6.54 16.55 -1.92
CA TRP A 70 7.51 15.50 -1.66
C TRP A 70 8.52 15.42 -2.81
N SER A 71 9.80 15.38 -2.45
CA SER A 71 10.86 15.11 -3.41
C SER A 71 10.62 13.77 -4.12
N ILE A 72 11.06 13.68 -5.37
CA ILE A 72 10.95 12.46 -6.20
C ILE A 72 11.58 11.26 -5.48
N LYS A 73 12.67 11.47 -4.72
CA LYS A 73 13.29 10.42 -3.89
C LYS A 73 12.31 9.84 -2.86
N LYS A 74 11.54 10.67 -2.13
CA LYS A 74 10.54 10.19 -1.16
C LYS A 74 9.42 9.41 -1.84
N MET A 75 8.96 9.89 -3.01
CA MET A 75 7.96 9.18 -3.82
C MET A 75 8.46 7.79 -4.24
N LEU A 76 9.68 7.70 -4.78
CA LEU A 76 10.26 6.42 -5.21
C LEU A 76 10.48 5.47 -4.03
N ILE A 77 10.92 5.98 -2.87
CA ILE A 77 11.04 5.18 -1.65
C ILE A 77 9.67 4.65 -1.22
N ALA A 78 8.61 5.47 -1.26
CA ALA A 78 7.26 5.05 -0.89
C ALA A 78 6.67 4.00 -1.85
N LEU A 79 6.95 4.09 -3.15
CA LEU A 79 6.54 3.11 -4.16
C LEU A 79 7.37 1.81 -4.08
N GLY A 80 8.68 1.91 -3.90
CA GLY A 80 9.53 0.73 -3.72
C GLY A 80 9.16 -0.04 -2.46
N ALA A 81 8.81 0.67 -1.40
CA ALA A 81 8.38 0.07 -0.16
C ALA A 81 7.04 -0.69 -0.24
N SER A 82 6.15 -0.39 -1.20
CA SER A 82 4.95 -1.22 -1.41
C SER A 82 5.23 -2.55 -2.09
N VAL A 83 6.35 -2.66 -2.81
CA VAL A 83 6.74 -3.93 -3.47
C VAL A 83 7.47 -4.86 -2.49
N ILE A 84 8.10 -4.30 -1.47
CA ILE A 84 8.82 -5.08 -0.46
C ILE A 84 7.83 -5.48 0.63
N PRO A 85 7.74 -6.78 0.99
CA PRO A 85 6.91 -7.20 2.11
C PRO A 85 7.33 -6.42 3.36
N PHE A 86 6.34 -5.92 4.10
CA PHE A 86 6.51 -5.02 5.27
C PHE A 86 6.98 -3.58 5.00
N GLY A 87 7.38 -3.23 3.77
CA GLY A 87 7.92 -1.89 3.47
C GLY A 87 6.88 -0.79 3.64
N THR A 88 5.62 -1.02 3.26
CA THR A 88 4.52 -0.05 3.46
C THR A 88 4.27 0.30 4.93
N PHE A 89 4.46 -0.66 5.84
CA PHE A 89 4.34 -0.41 7.29
C PHE A 89 5.45 0.53 7.79
N TYR A 90 6.67 0.38 7.29
CA TYR A 90 7.79 1.27 7.61
C TYR A 90 7.53 2.70 7.10
N ILE A 91 7.07 2.84 5.85
CA ILE A 91 6.74 4.16 5.29
C ILE A 91 5.62 4.84 6.07
N ASN A 92 4.59 4.08 6.43
CA ASN A 92 3.46 4.60 7.17
C ASN A 92 3.90 5.16 8.54
N ASN A 93 4.82 4.49 9.23
CA ASN A 93 5.32 4.97 10.50
C ASN A 93 6.34 6.11 10.36
N LYS A 94 7.14 6.15 9.29
CA LYS A 94 8.24 7.14 9.14
C LYS A 94 7.85 8.44 8.43
N PHE A 95 7.03 8.36 7.39
CA PHE A 95 6.72 9.51 6.52
C PHE A 95 5.33 10.09 6.76
N ILE A 96 4.42 9.27 7.31
CA ILE A 96 3.03 9.64 7.52
C ILE A 96 2.77 9.91 9.02
N SER A 97 3.60 9.42 9.94
CA SER A 97 3.47 9.70 11.39
C SER A 97 4.20 10.97 11.81
N ARG A 98 3.48 12.10 11.80
CA ARG A 98 3.56 13.17 12.83
C ARG A 98 2.61 14.32 12.52
N LYS A 99 1.47 14.35 13.21
CA LYS A 99 1.23 15.26 14.34
C LYS A 99 0.10 14.69 15.18
#